data_AF-A0A6N8BUP3-F1
#
_entry.id   AF-A0A6N8BUP3-F1
#
_cell.length_a   1.000
_cell.length_b   1.000
_cell.length_c   1.000
_cell.angle_alpha   90.00
_cell.angle_beta   90.00
_cell.angle_gamma   90.00
#
_symmetry.space_group_name_H-M   'P 1'
#
loop_
_entity.id
_entity.type
_entity.pdbx_description
1 polymer ?
#
loop_
_entity_poly.entity_id
_entity_poly.type
_entity_poly.pdbx_seq_one_letter_code
_entity_poly.pdbx_strand_id
1 'polypeptide(L)'
;MTAENFSRLVPDILEMDSGDMTPAVAANGEPLNRRLPGAQGPSAQLIIQSGTNDDGDEPPKISTLVDLQNRDREIATAAANVRAGGRKTNKEVAAELGISPEALVRIETRERKRLQLLAQGDYFVELTTRTKRSLNDEGITSLTDLLRFSARTLVKGVPNLGKKGVAEVVALLEKHGLSLLPD
;
A
#
# COMPACT_ATOMS: atom_id res chain seq x y z
N MET A 1 -23.12 57.12 19.43
CA MET A 1 -23.71 55.80 19.74
C MET A 1 -22.60 55.00 20.42
N THR A 2 -22.58 54.74 21.74
CA THR A 2 -23.55 53.98 22.56
C THR A 2 -23.82 52.59 21.98
N ALA A 3 -23.72 51.47 22.70
CA ALA A 3 -23.38 51.29 24.11
C ALA A 3 -22.97 49.83 24.40
N GLU A 4 -22.31 49.64 25.55
CA GLU A 4 -22.47 48.51 26.51
C GLU A 4 -22.07 47.08 26.09
N ASN A 5 -21.19 46.36 26.82
CA ASN A 5 -21.14 46.03 28.25
C ASN A 5 -21.98 44.79 28.62
N PHE A 6 -21.35 43.62 28.61
CA PHE A 6 -21.76 42.46 29.42
C PHE A 6 -20.53 41.76 30.00
N SER A 7 -20.02 42.32 31.09
CA SER A 7 -19.44 41.48 32.15
C SER A 7 -20.58 40.74 32.86
N ARG A 8 -20.39 39.48 33.28
CA ARG A 8 -20.47 39.02 34.70
C ARG A 8 -20.67 37.50 34.91
N LEU A 9 -19.97 37.02 35.95
CA LEU A 9 -20.32 35.94 36.90
C LEU A 9 -20.45 34.46 36.45
N VAL A 10 -19.33 33.73 36.57
CA VAL A 10 -19.04 32.63 37.55
C VAL A 10 -20.10 32.52 38.69
N PRO A 11 -20.60 31.32 39.14
CA PRO A 11 -19.76 30.32 39.82
C PRO A 11 -20.10 28.81 39.73
N ASP A 12 -19.21 28.01 40.32
CA ASP A 12 -19.34 26.59 40.67
C ASP A 12 -20.62 26.23 41.43
N ILE A 13 -21.08 24.99 41.25
CA ILE A 13 -21.87 24.25 42.25
C ILE A 13 -21.29 22.83 42.39
N LEU A 14 -21.10 22.42 43.64
CA LEU A 14 -20.58 21.13 44.13
C LEU A 14 -21.70 20.07 44.28
N GLU A 15 -21.36 18.89 44.83
CA GLU A 15 -22.28 17.87 45.41
C GLU A 15 -23.08 17.05 44.36
N MET A 16 -23.58 15.82 44.56
CA MET A 16 -23.45 14.70 45.52
C MET A 16 -24.15 13.47 44.86
N ASP A 17 -24.00 12.18 45.20
CA ASP A 17 -23.09 11.38 46.04
C ASP A 17 -23.23 9.88 45.64
N SER A 18 -22.55 8.96 46.34
CA SER A 18 -22.88 7.53 46.63
C SER A 18 -23.75 6.70 45.65
N GLY A 19 -23.19 5.58 45.18
CA GLY A 19 -23.89 4.58 44.35
C GLY A 19 -23.12 3.27 44.15
N ASP A 20 -22.77 2.60 45.24
CA ASP A 20 -22.07 1.30 45.24
C ASP A 20 -22.97 0.16 44.73
N MET A 21 -22.50 -0.65 43.78
CA MET A 21 -22.84 -2.08 43.64
C MET A 21 -21.93 -2.76 42.59
N THR A 22 -21.10 -3.69 43.07
CA THR A 22 -20.35 -4.70 42.29
C THR A 22 -21.06 -6.06 42.37
N PRO A 23 -20.56 -7.17 41.79
CA PRO A 23 -19.86 -7.40 40.51
C PRO A 23 -20.56 -8.48 39.64
N ALA A 24 -20.06 -8.73 38.41
CA ALA A 24 -20.40 -9.94 37.65
C ALA A 24 -19.16 -10.62 37.02
N VAL A 25 -18.97 -11.88 37.40
CA VAL A 25 -17.82 -12.78 37.17
C VAL A 25 -17.65 -13.22 35.70
N ALA A 26 -16.40 -13.29 35.24
CA ALA A 26 -15.89 -14.32 34.32
C ALA A 26 -14.41 -14.58 34.68
N ALA A 27 -14.05 -15.66 35.39
CA ALA A 27 -14.01 -17.07 34.96
C ALA A 27 -12.78 -17.43 34.06
N ASN A 28 -11.65 -17.69 34.74
CA ASN A 28 -10.60 -18.69 34.43
C ASN A 28 -9.65 -18.48 33.23
N GLY A 29 -8.33 -18.61 33.50
CA GLY A 29 -7.46 -19.47 32.66
C GLY A 29 -6.18 -18.88 32.02
N GLU A 30 -5.22 -18.39 32.82
CA GLU A 30 -3.80 -18.24 32.43
C GLU A 30 -3.05 -19.61 32.40
N PRO A 31 -1.75 -19.77 32.01
CA PRO A 31 -0.82 -18.89 31.25
C PRO A 31 0.21 -19.58 30.28
N LEU A 32 1.01 -18.76 29.56
CA LEU A 32 2.47 -18.86 29.22
C LEU A 32 3.17 -20.17 28.70
N ASN A 33 3.83 -20.07 27.51
CA ASN A 33 5.30 -20.26 27.25
C ASN A 33 5.63 -20.35 25.73
N ARG A 34 6.49 -19.50 25.14
CA ARG A 34 7.98 -19.55 24.98
C ARG A 34 8.58 -20.68 24.10
N ARG A 35 9.07 -20.38 22.88
CA ARG A 35 10.52 -20.31 22.47
C ARG A 35 10.76 -20.09 20.95
N LEU A 36 11.97 -19.61 20.64
CA LEU A 36 12.58 -19.25 19.34
C LEU A 36 13.53 -20.39 18.84
N PRO A 37 14.48 -20.19 17.89
CA PRO A 37 14.41 -19.79 16.46
C PRO A 37 15.14 -20.79 15.52
N GLY A 38 15.12 -20.60 14.19
CA GLY A 38 15.99 -21.35 13.27
C GLY A 38 15.81 -21.00 11.78
N ALA A 39 16.91 -20.90 11.03
CA ALA A 39 16.92 -20.50 9.62
C ALA A 39 17.05 -21.70 8.66
N GLN A 40 16.45 -21.59 7.46
CA GLN A 40 17.05 -21.90 6.14
C GLN A 40 15.99 -21.84 5.03
N GLY A 41 16.30 -21.15 3.93
CA GLY A 41 15.76 -21.52 2.60
C GLY A 41 16.81 -22.37 1.87
N PRO A 42 16.76 -22.52 0.52
CA PRO A 42 15.68 -22.15 -0.41
C PRO A 42 15.19 -23.36 -1.23
N SER A 43 14.05 -23.22 -1.94
CA SER A 43 13.86 -23.78 -3.29
C SER A 43 12.52 -23.35 -3.88
N ALA A 44 12.56 -22.73 -5.06
CA ALA A 44 11.36 -22.55 -5.87
C ALA A 44 11.05 -23.85 -6.62
N GLN A 45 9.82 -24.35 -6.51
CA GLN A 45 9.26 -25.25 -7.51
C GLN A 45 7.91 -24.71 -7.98
N LEU A 46 7.92 -24.25 -9.23
CA LEU A 46 6.75 -23.84 -9.98
C LEU A 46 5.93 -25.08 -10.34
N ILE A 47 4.75 -25.25 -9.72
CA ILE A 47 3.75 -26.21 -10.17
C ILE A 47 2.49 -25.45 -10.54
N ILE A 48 2.35 -25.16 -11.84
CA ILE A 48 1.07 -24.75 -12.41
C ILE A 48 0.29 -26.05 -12.66
N GLN A 49 -0.49 -26.49 -11.68
CA GLN A 49 -1.51 -27.51 -11.89
C GLN A 49 -2.87 -26.84 -12.07
N SER A 50 -3.30 -26.75 -13.34
CA SER A 50 -4.70 -26.56 -13.70
C SER A 50 -5.49 -27.81 -13.28
N GLY A 51 -6.05 -27.77 -12.09
CA GLY A 51 -6.96 -28.78 -11.54
C GLY A 51 -8.22 -28.13 -11.01
N THR A 52 -9.35 -28.39 -11.67
CA THR A 52 -10.68 -28.06 -11.18
C THR A 52 -11.02 -28.93 -9.97
N ASN A 53 -11.30 -28.32 -8.82
CA ASN A 53 -12.01 -28.99 -7.72
C ASN A 53 -13.05 -28.01 -7.16
N ASP A 54 -14.27 -28.50 -7.02
CA ASP A 54 -15.32 -27.91 -6.20
C ASP A 54 -14.98 -28.00 -4.69
N ASP A 55 -15.86 -27.43 -3.86
CA ASP A 55 -15.85 -27.40 -2.39
C ASP A 55 -14.83 -26.45 -1.70
N GLY A 56 -15.30 -25.22 -1.43
CA GLY A 56 -14.79 -24.35 -0.37
C GLY A 56 -14.27 -22.99 -0.83
N ASP A 57 -15.08 -21.94 -0.70
CA ASP A 57 -14.72 -20.55 -0.96
C ASP A 57 -13.47 -20.07 -0.17
N GLU A 58 -12.28 -20.13 -0.79
CA GLU A 58 -11.34 -19.01 -0.65
C GLU A 58 -11.81 -17.90 -1.60
N PRO A 59 -12.25 -16.72 -1.10
CA PRO A 59 -12.57 -15.61 -1.97
C PRO A 59 -11.33 -15.23 -2.80
N PRO A 60 -11.49 -14.78 -4.06
CA PRO A 60 -10.38 -14.54 -4.96
C PRO A 60 -9.36 -13.61 -4.28
N LYS A 61 -8.13 -14.11 -4.10
CA LYS A 61 -7.04 -13.39 -3.43
C LYS A 61 -6.95 -11.99 -4.01
N ILE A 62 -7.28 -11.00 -3.18
CA ILE A 62 -7.25 -9.58 -3.54
C ILE A 62 -5.79 -9.24 -3.81
N SER A 63 -5.38 -9.40 -5.08
CA SER A 63 -4.08 -8.96 -5.56
C SER A 63 -3.97 -7.49 -5.20
N THR A 64 -2.97 -7.13 -4.41
CA THR A 64 -2.80 -5.73 -4.04
C THR A 64 -2.44 -4.95 -5.30
N LEU A 65 -2.71 -3.65 -5.32
CA LEU A 65 -2.47 -2.85 -6.52
C LEU A 65 -1.01 -2.91 -6.99
N VAL A 66 -0.07 -3.08 -6.05
CA VAL A 66 1.36 -3.30 -6.32
C VAL A 66 1.59 -4.62 -7.06
N ASP A 67 0.92 -5.70 -6.67
CA ASP A 67 1.00 -7.01 -7.35
C ASP A 67 0.47 -6.92 -8.78
N LEU A 68 -0.61 -6.16 -9.00
CA LEU A 68 -1.18 -5.89 -10.32
C LEU A 68 -0.25 -5.03 -11.20
N GLN A 69 0.40 -4.01 -10.64
CA GLN A 69 1.37 -3.18 -11.35
C GLN A 69 2.65 -3.97 -11.71
N ASN A 70 3.15 -4.80 -10.80
CA ASN A 70 4.27 -5.70 -11.07
C ASN A 70 3.92 -6.70 -12.18
N ARG A 71 2.73 -7.30 -12.13
CA ARG A 71 2.24 -8.22 -13.17
C ARG A 71 2.04 -7.55 -14.53
N ASP A 72 1.48 -6.33 -14.58
CA ASP A 72 1.37 -5.55 -15.83
C ASP A 72 2.76 -5.31 -16.44
N ARG A 73 3.75 -4.93 -15.62
CA ARG A 73 5.14 -4.70 -16.03
C ARG A 73 5.83 -5.98 -16.52
N GLU A 74 5.64 -7.10 -15.83
CA GLU A 74 6.17 -8.41 -16.23
C GLU A 74 5.60 -8.83 -17.58
N ILE A 75 4.28 -8.75 -17.76
CA ILE A 75 3.61 -9.09 -19.03
C ILE A 75 4.08 -8.17 -20.17
N ALA A 76 4.23 -6.86 -19.94
CA ALA A 76 4.75 -5.93 -20.96
C ALA A 76 6.22 -6.23 -21.31
N THR A 77 7.03 -6.63 -20.33
CA THR A 77 8.43 -7.02 -20.55
C THR A 77 8.52 -8.33 -21.34
N ALA A 78 7.70 -9.32 -20.98
CA ALA A 78 7.60 -10.58 -21.71
C ALA A 78 7.11 -10.36 -23.15
N ALA A 79 6.10 -9.51 -23.35
CA ALA A 79 5.62 -9.13 -24.68
C ALA A 79 6.70 -8.43 -25.53
N ALA A 80 7.53 -7.57 -24.93
CA ALA A 80 8.66 -6.95 -25.61
C ALA A 80 9.71 -7.99 -26.02
N ASN A 81 10.07 -8.93 -25.15
CA ASN A 81 11.01 -10.01 -25.46
C ASN A 81 10.47 -10.95 -26.54
N VAL A 82 9.18 -11.30 -26.49
CA VAL A 82 8.50 -12.12 -27.51
C VAL A 82 8.52 -11.44 -28.89
N ARG A 83 8.37 -10.10 -28.96
CA ARG A 83 8.54 -9.33 -30.20
C ARG A 83 10.00 -9.11 -30.60
N ALA A 84 10.96 -9.17 -29.69
CA ALA A 84 12.39 -9.12 -30.04
C ALA A 84 12.82 -10.33 -30.89
N GLY A 85 12.12 -11.46 -30.76
CA GLY A 85 12.28 -12.65 -31.61
C GLY A 85 11.71 -12.54 -33.03
N GLY A 86 11.07 -11.44 -33.41
CA GLY A 86 10.56 -11.21 -34.77
C GLY A 86 9.25 -10.42 -34.83
N ARG A 87 8.74 -10.19 -36.06
CA ARG A 87 7.50 -9.43 -36.29
C ARG A 87 6.25 -10.24 -35.93
N LYS A 88 6.04 -10.53 -34.64
CA LYS A 88 4.82 -11.16 -34.12
C LYS A 88 3.70 -10.13 -33.97
N THR A 89 2.49 -10.52 -34.36
CA THR A 89 1.25 -9.77 -34.15
C THR A 89 0.82 -9.82 -32.67
N ASN A 90 -0.01 -8.87 -32.24
CA ASN A 90 -0.55 -8.89 -30.87
C ASN A 90 -1.35 -10.16 -30.55
N LYS A 91 -1.90 -10.85 -31.56
CA LYS A 91 -2.61 -12.12 -31.38
C LYS A 91 -1.65 -13.26 -31.02
N GLU A 92 -0.52 -13.36 -31.70
CA GLU A 92 0.52 -14.36 -31.43
C GLU A 92 1.21 -14.09 -30.08
N VAL A 93 1.57 -12.82 -29.81
CA VAL A 93 2.15 -12.42 -28.52
C VAL A 93 1.20 -12.75 -27.35
N ALA A 94 -0.10 -12.45 -27.49
CA ALA A 94 -1.08 -12.72 -26.45
C ALA A 94 -1.29 -14.23 -26.23
N ALA A 95 -1.29 -15.04 -27.31
CA ALA A 95 -1.38 -16.49 -27.23
C ALA A 95 -0.17 -17.12 -26.50
N GLU A 96 1.06 -16.66 -26.79
CA GLU A 96 2.27 -17.11 -26.11
C GLU A 96 2.31 -16.74 -24.62
N LEU A 97 1.62 -15.66 -24.24
CA LEU A 97 1.52 -15.18 -22.86
C LEU A 97 0.26 -15.70 -22.12
N GLY A 98 -0.59 -16.50 -22.77
CA GLY A 98 -1.81 -17.04 -22.17
C GLY A 98 -2.87 -15.99 -21.82
N ILE A 99 -2.93 -14.87 -22.54
CA ILE A 99 -3.87 -13.75 -22.30
C ILE A 99 -4.65 -13.40 -23.58
N SER A 100 -5.72 -12.60 -23.45
CA SER A 100 -6.43 -12.08 -24.62
C SER A 100 -5.66 -10.93 -25.31
N PRO A 101 -5.80 -10.74 -26.63
CA PRO A 101 -5.17 -9.62 -27.34
C PRO A 101 -5.61 -8.25 -26.79
N GLU A 102 -6.85 -8.12 -26.35
CA GLU A 102 -7.40 -6.90 -25.74
C GLU A 102 -6.78 -6.64 -24.37
N ALA A 103 -6.55 -7.69 -23.58
CA ALA A 103 -5.85 -7.60 -22.30
C ALA A 103 -4.40 -7.12 -22.50
N LEU A 104 -3.68 -7.70 -23.47
CA LEU A 104 -2.32 -7.27 -23.83
C LEU A 104 -2.28 -5.77 -24.18
N VAL A 105 -3.18 -5.30 -25.06
CA VAL A 105 -3.24 -3.87 -25.45
C VAL A 105 -3.51 -2.96 -24.25
N ARG A 106 -4.38 -3.37 -23.32
CA ARG A 106 -4.66 -2.61 -22.08
C ARG A 106 -3.46 -2.58 -21.13
N ILE A 107 -2.69 -3.65 -21.05
CA ILE A 107 -1.46 -3.73 -20.24
C ILE A 107 -0.40 -2.80 -20.84
N GLU A 108 -0.11 -2.92 -22.14
CA GLU A 108 0.88 -2.09 -22.82
C GLU A 108 0.53 -0.61 -22.82
N THR A 109 -0.76 -0.27 -22.90
CA THR A 109 -1.23 1.12 -22.78
C THR A 109 -1.01 1.67 -21.36
N ARG A 110 -1.27 0.87 -20.33
CA ARG A 110 -1.01 1.25 -18.93
C ARG A 110 0.48 1.43 -18.67
N GLU A 111 1.32 0.49 -19.10
CA GLU A 111 2.78 0.61 -18.94
C GLU A 111 3.37 1.78 -19.74
N ARG A 112 2.89 2.04 -20.96
CA ARG A 112 3.28 3.24 -21.72
C ARG A 112 2.96 4.54 -20.96
N LYS A 113 1.76 4.63 -20.37
CA LYS A 113 1.37 5.78 -19.55
C LYS A 113 2.23 5.88 -18.28
N ARG A 114 2.56 4.76 -17.63
CA ARG A 114 3.45 4.71 -16.46
C ARG A 114 4.85 5.22 -16.81
N LEU A 115 5.44 4.75 -17.91
CA LEU A 115 6.74 5.20 -18.39
C LEU A 115 6.73 6.70 -18.79
N GLN A 116 5.63 7.19 -19.38
CA GLN A 116 5.45 8.61 -19.68
C GLN A 116 5.43 9.47 -18.40
N LEU A 117 4.70 9.03 -17.37
CA LEU A 117 4.63 9.71 -16.07
C LEU A 117 5.99 9.72 -15.36
N LEU A 118 6.72 8.61 -15.39
CA LEU A 118 8.09 8.54 -14.87
C LEU A 118 9.04 9.48 -15.63
N ALA A 119 8.94 9.56 -16.96
CA ALA A 119 9.72 10.50 -17.78
C ALA A 119 9.34 11.97 -17.51
N GLN A 120 8.15 12.24 -16.97
CA GLN A 120 7.71 13.56 -16.49
C GLN A 120 8.06 13.82 -15.01
N GLY A 121 8.67 12.86 -14.31
CA GLY A 121 9.04 12.98 -12.90
C GLY A 121 7.95 12.63 -11.88
N ASP A 122 6.81 12.07 -12.29
CA ASP A 122 5.81 11.50 -11.37
C ASP A 122 6.23 10.09 -10.94
N TYR A 123 7.22 10.04 -10.05
CA TYR A 123 7.70 8.81 -9.40
C TYR A 123 6.63 8.13 -8.53
N PHE A 124 5.63 8.90 -8.07
CA PHE A 124 4.56 8.38 -7.20
C PHE A 124 3.56 7.50 -7.96
N VAL A 125 3.66 7.38 -9.29
CA VAL A 125 2.90 6.41 -10.09
C VAL A 125 3.12 4.95 -9.63
N GLU A 126 4.23 4.67 -8.94
CA GLU A 126 4.57 3.34 -8.40
C GLU A 126 4.07 3.10 -6.97
N LEU A 127 3.49 4.11 -6.32
CA LEU A 127 2.87 3.98 -4.99
C LEU A 127 1.41 3.55 -5.13
N THR A 128 0.85 2.91 -4.10
CA THR A 128 -0.59 2.63 -4.09
C THR A 128 -1.39 3.93 -4.09
N THR A 129 -2.61 3.91 -4.67
CA THR A 129 -3.50 5.09 -4.70
C THR A 129 -3.74 5.69 -3.31
N ARG A 130 -3.78 4.85 -2.26
CA ARG A 130 -3.88 5.30 -0.87
C ARG A 130 -2.63 6.08 -0.43
N THR A 131 -1.44 5.50 -0.61
CA THR A 131 -0.17 6.14 -0.25
C THR A 131 0.03 7.43 -1.03
N LYS A 132 -0.14 7.42 -2.37
CA LYS A 132 -0.06 8.62 -3.20
C LYS A 132 -1.04 9.71 -2.77
N ARG A 133 -2.28 9.34 -2.42
CA ARG A 133 -3.27 10.30 -1.93
C ARG A 133 -2.88 10.90 -0.59
N SER A 134 -2.50 10.10 0.39
CA SER A 134 -2.03 10.59 1.70
C SER A 134 -0.86 11.58 1.56
N LEU A 135 0.10 11.32 0.67
CA LEU A 135 1.21 12.24 0.42
C LEU A 135 0.74 13.53 -0.26
N ASN A 136 -0.07 13.42 -1.32
CA ASN A 136 -0.60 14.58 -2.05
C ASN A 136 -1.49 15.48 -1.18
N ASP A 137 -2.30 14.90 -0.28
CA ASP A 137 -3.19 15.65 0.62
C ASP A 137 -2.37 16.55 1.58
N GLU A 138 -1.12 16.16 1.91
CA GLU A 138 -0.14 16.96 2.68
C GLU A 138 0.82 17.78 1.80
N GLY A 139 0.56 17.89 0.49
CA GLY A 139 1.40 18.63 -0.45
C GLY A 139 2.76 17.99 -0.78
N ILE A 140 3.03 16.77 -0.29
CA ILE A 140 4.20 15.98 -0.67
C ILE A 140 3.94 15.44 -2.07
N THR A 141 4.65 15.96 -3.08
CA THR A 141 4.38 15.62 -4.50
C THR A 141 5.62 15.15 -5.27
N SER A 142 6.82 15.30 -4.69
CA SER A 142 8.08 14.90 -5.29
C SER A 142 8.95 14.05 -4.35
N LEU A 143 9.94 13.34 -4.91
CA LEU A 143 10.97 12.65 -4.11
C LEU A 143 11.72 13.64 -3.21
N THR A 144 11.97 14.87 -3.67
CA THR A 144 12.67 15.93 -2.91
C THR A 144 11.90 16.35 -1.66
N ASP A 145 10.57 16.32 -1.68
CA ASP A 145 9.74 16.63 -0.52
C ASP A 145 9.89 15.53 0.55
N LEU A 146 9.89 14.26 0.14
CA LEU A 146 10.09 13.11 1.03
C LEU A 146 11.43 13.13 1.77
N LEU A 147 12.50 13.64 1.14
CA LEU A 147 13.82 13.77 1.77
C LEU A 147 13.86 14.72 2.98
N ARG A 148 12.79 15.48 3.24
CA ARG A 148 12.64 16.35 4.42
C ARG A 148 12.07 15.62 5.65
N PHE A 149 11.66 14.37 5.49
CA PHE A 149 11.01 13.59 6.53
C PHE A 149 11.86 12.38 6.95
N SER A 150 11.82 12.05 8.24
CA SER A 150 12.14 10.71 8.74
C SER A 150 10.93 9.80 8.66
N ALA A 151 11.13 8.47 8.73
CA ALA A 151 10.04 7.50 8.78
C ALA A 151 9.02 7.78 9.92
N ARG A 152 9.50 8.19 11.11
CA ARG A 152 8.62 8.56 12.23
C ARG A 152 7.83 9.83 11.97
N THR A 153 8.42 10.83 11.32
CA THR A 153 7.70 12.06 10.96
C THR A 153 6.64 11.82 9.90
N LEU A 154 6.86 10.92 8.93
CA LEU A 154 5.82 10.51 7.98
C LEU A 154 4.61 9.85 8.68
N VAL A 155 4.83 8.89 9.58
CA VAL A 155 3.73 8.22 10.31
C VAL A 155 2.94 9.18 11.21
N LYS A 156 3.61 10.19 11.79
CA LYS A 156 2.96 11.16 12.70
C LYS A 156 2.33 12.35 11.98
N GLY A 157 2.94 12.81 10.90
CA GLY A 157 2.56 14.03 10.19
C GLY A 157 1.57 13.77 9.05
N VAL A 158 1.64 12.63 8.37
CA VAL A 158 0.80 12.35 7.21
C VAL A 158 -0.43 11.52 7.60
N PRO A 159 -1.65 12.08 7.60
CA PRO A 159 -2.85 11.35 7.96
C PRO A 159 -3.12 10.20 6.98
N ASN A 160 -3.66 9.11 7.52
CA ASN A 160 -3.95 7.84 6.82
C ASN A 160 -2.72 7.08 6.27
N LEU A 161 -1.49 7.60 6.41
CA LEU A 161 -0.25 6.94 6.01
C LEU A 161 0.22 5.94 7.08
N GLY A 162 -0.27 4.70 7.00
CA GLY A 162 0.15 3.61 7.87
C GLY A 162 1.56 3.08 7.55
N LYS A 163 2.07 2.19 8.42
CA LYS A 163 3.39 1.52 8.27
C LYS A 163 3.64 0.95 6.86
N LYS A 164 2.60 0.38 6.21
CA LYS A 164 2.69 -0.14 4.84
C LYS A 164 2.98 0.97 3.81
N GLY A 165 2.34 2.13 3.91
CA GLY A 165 2.59 3.26 3.01
C GLY A 165 3.99 3.85 3.20
N VAL A 166 4.50 3.86 4.44
CA VAL A 166 5.90 4.22 4.70
C VAL A 166 6.88 3.20 4.11
N ALA A 167 6.57 1.89 4.17
CA ALA A 167 7.38 0.88 3.50
C ALA A 167 7.36 1.02 1.96
N GLU A 168 6.21 1.35 1.36
CA GLU A 168 6.09 1.70 -0.07
C GLU A 168 6.97 2.91 -0.43
N VAL A 169 6.98 3.97 0.40
CA VAL A 169 7.82 5.16 0.24
C VAL A 169 9.31 4.85 0.38
N VAL A 170 9.71 4.04 1.36
CA VAL A 170 11.11 3.64 1.55
C VAL A 170 11.60 2.82 0.36
N ALA A 171 10.81 1.82 -0.09
CA ALA A 171 11.16 1.01 -1.26
C ALA A 171 11.27 1.84 -2.56
N LEU A 172 10.42 2.87 -2.71
CA LEU A 172 10.54 3.83 -3.82
C LEU A 172 11.85 4.62 -3.75
N LEU A 173 12.20 5.15 -2.57
CA LEU A 173 13.43 5.93 -2.38
C LEU A 173 14.68 5.06 -2.61
N GLU A 174 14.73 3.86 -2.04
CA GLU A 174 15.84 2.90 -2.20
C GLU A 174 16.09 2.58 -3.67
N LYS A 175 15.02 2.35 -4.45
CA LYS A 175 15.09 2.11 -5.89
C LYS A 175 15.70 3.27 -6.68
N HIS A 176 15.62 4.49 -6.15
CA HIS A 176 16.23 5.70 -6.72
C HIS A 176 17.57 6.07 -6.06
N GLY A 177 18.13 5.22 -5.19
CA GLY A 177 19.39 5.50 -4.49
C GLY A 177 19.28 6.57 -3.40
N LEU A 178 18.07 6.78 -2.89
CA LEU A 178 17.72 7.78 -1.88
C LEU A 178 17.30 7.10 -0.56
N SER A 179 17.33 7.85 0.53
CA SER A 179 16.81 7.43 1.83
C SER A 179 16.07 8.58 2.52
N LEU A 180 15.14 8.24 3.41
CA LEU A 180 14.57 9.19 4.37
C LEU A 180 15.66 9.70 5.35
N LEU A 181 15.34 10.76 6.09
CA LEU A 181 16.20 11.21 7.18
C LEU A 181 16.27 10.16 8.31
N PRO A 182 17.41 10.06 9.02
CA PRO A 182 17.49 9.31 10.27
C PRO A 182 16.57 9.91 11.35
N ASP A 183 16.26 9.08 12.35
CA ASP A 183 15.14 9.20 13.30
C ASP A 183 15.52 9.72 14.71
#